data_AF-A0A7S9NQJ7-F1
#
_entry.id   AF-A0A7S9NQJ7-F1
#
_cell.length_a   1.000
_cell.length_b   1.000
_cell.length_c   1.000
_cell.angle_alpha   90.00
_cell.angle_beta   90.00
_cell.angle_gamma   90.00
#
_symmetry.space_group_name_H-M   'P 1'
#
loop_
_entity.id
_entity.type
_entity.pdbx_description
1 polymer ?
#
loop_
_entity_poly.entity_id
_entity_poly.type
_entity_poly.pdbx_seq_one_letter_code
_entity_poly.pdbx_strand_id
1 'polypeptide(L)'
;MSGNRVRLFKRRALRFLDEAKRDLNEGYYDIGSFHVEQALQLYIKAVIFELFGKEYEGHGIRELLGYLSKLLKENEYEESVVFHQIISFERYNISPFKKRLI
;
A
#
# COMPACT_ATOMS: atom_id res chain seq x y z
N MET A 1 -11.84 -1.72 -16.38
CA MET A 1 -10.39 -1.93 -16.56
C MET A 1 -9.54 -1.41 -15.38
N SER A 2 -10.07 -1.32 -14.15
CA SER A 2 -9.33 -0.89 -12.94
C SER A 2 -8.55 -2.02 -12.26
N GLY A 3 -9.08 -3.25 -12.25
CA GLY A 3 -8.47 -4.39 -11.55
C GLY A 3 -7.07 -4.81 -12.06
N ASN A 4 -6.76 -4.59 -13.34
CA ASN A 4 -5.42 -4.87 -13.88
C ASN A 4 -4.34 -3.99 -13.25
N ARG A 5 -4.65 -2.71 -13.00
CA ARG A 5 -3.69 -1.76 -12.43
C ARG A 5 -3.46 -2.01 -10.93
N VAL A 6 -4.53 -2.27 -10.17
CA VAL A 6 -4.43 -2.68 -8.75
C VAL A 6 -3.52 -3.91 -8.61
N ARG A 7 -3.76 -4.95 -9.42
CA ARG A 7 -2.92 -6.15 -9.42
C ARG A 7 -1.47 -5.86 -9.79
N LEU A 8 -1.23 -4.98 -10.76
CA LEU A 8 0.12 -4.59 -11.15
C LEU A 8 0.87 -3.90 -10.00
N PHE A 9 0.24 -2.95 -9.32
CA PHE A 9 0.84 -2.27 -8.17
C PHE A 9 1.09 -3.22 -7.00
N LYS A 10 0.11 -4.04 -6.61
CA LYS A 10 0.28 -5.05 -5.56
C LYS A 10 1.42 -6.02 -5.89
N ARG A 11 1.48 -6.54 -7.12
CA ARG A 11 2.56 -7.43 -7.56
C ARG A 11 3.94 -6.78 -7.47
N ARG A 12 4.06 -5.51 -7.88
CA ARG A 12 5.34 -4.77 -7.81
C ARG A 12 5.72 -4.46 -6.36
N ALA A 13 4.76 -4.08 -5.52
CA ALA A 13 4.99 -3.85 -4.09
C ALA A 13 5.58 -5.10 -3.40
N LEU A 14 5.06 -6.28 -3.71
CA LEU A 14 5.60 -7.54 -3.19
C LEU A 14 7.02 -7.83 -3.66
N ARG A 15 7.32 -7.57 -4.93
CA ARG A 15 8.68 -7.74 -5.44
C ARG A 15 9.66 -6.85 -4.67
N PHE A 16 9.33 -5.58 -4.47
CA PHE A 16 10.16 -4.69 -3.68
C PHE A 16 10.33 -5.16 -2.23
N LEU A 17 9.27 -5.70 -1.63
CA LEU A 17 9.33 -6.26 -0.28
C LEU A 17 10.23 -7.51 -0.22
N ASP A 18 10.15 -8.38 -1.22
CA ASP A 18 11.01 -9.56 -1.32
C ASP A 18 12.49 -9.16 -1.47
N GLU A 19 12.79 -8.14 -2.28
CA GLU A 19 14.15 -7.60 -2.38
C GLU A 19 14.59 -6.95 -1.05
N ALA A 20 13.74 -6.16 -0.40
CA ALA A 20 14.04 -5.56 0.90
C ALA A 20 14.39 -6.62 1.96
N LYS A 21 13.72 -7.78 1.94
CA LYS A 21 14.02 -8.90 2.83
C LYS A 21 15.38 -9.54 2.53
N ARG A 22 15.76 -9.63 1.25
CA ARG A 22 17.09 -10.13 0.85
C ARG A 22 18.18 -9.17 1.28
N ASP A 23 18.01 -7.88 1.00
CA ASP A 23 18.95 -6.83 1.40
C ASP A 23 19.16 -6.81 2.91
N LEU A 24 18.08 -6.97 3.69
CA LEU A 24 18.16 -7.08 5.14
C LEU A 24 19.02 -8.27 5.58
N ASN A 25 18.85 -9.44 4.95
CA ASN A 25 19.62 -10.64 5.27
C ASN A 25 21.10 -10.51 4.86
N GLU A 26 21.38 -9.76 3.80
CA GLU A 26 22.72 -9.49 3.28
C GLU A 26 23.41 -8.31 3.99
N GLY A 27 22.69 -7.57 4.84
CA GLY A 27 23.21 -6.43 5.61
C GLY A 27 23.22 -5.10 4.84
N TYR A 28 22.53 -5.03 3.70
CA TYR A 28 22.41 -3.82 2.86
C TYR A 28 21.24 -2.94 3.32
N TYR A 29 21.37 -2.33 4.49
CA TYR A 29 20.26 -1.63 5.15
C TYR A 29 19.77 -0.37 4.43
N ASP A 30 20.65 0.33 3.72
CA ASP A 30 20.34 1.56 2.99
C ASP A 30 19.43 1.29 1.78
N ILE A 31 19.83 0.37 0.91
CA ILE A 31 19.03 -0.06 -0.24
C ILE A 31 17.79 -0.86 0.19
N GLY A 32 17.90 -1.65 1.26
CA GLY A 32 16.76 -2.35 1.85
C GLY A 32 15.68 -1.38 2.31
N SER A 33 16.07 -0.27 2.95
CA SER A 33 15.13 0.79 3.37
C SER A 33 14.45 1.46 2.18
N PHE A 34 15.20 1.72 1.10
CA PHE A 34 14.63 2.24 -0.14
C PHE A 34 13.61 1.27 -0.75
N HIS A 35 13.90 -0.03 -0.78
CA HIS A 35 12.96 -1.04 -1.27
C HIS A 35 11.69 -1.15 -0.41
N VAL A 36 11.80 -1.05 0.93
CA VAL A 36 10.63 -0.95 1.82
C VAL A 36 9.76 0.25 1.45
N GLU A 37 10.39 1.41 1.22
CA GLU A 37 9.65 2.62 0.81
C GLU A 37 8.91 2.42 -0.53
N GLN A 38 9.58 1.86 -1.53
CA GLN A 38 8.92 1.57 -2.82
C GLN A 38 7.76 0.56 -2.68
N ALA A 39 7.91 -0.45 -1.82
CA ALA A 39 6.86 -1.40 -1.53
C ALA A 39 5.62 -0.71 -0.92
N LEU A 40 5.83 0.12 0.10
CA LEU A 40 4.76 0.87 0.76
C LEU A 40 4.06 1.83 -0.20
N GLN A 41 4.82 2.60 -0.98
CA GLN A 41 4.25 3.56 -1.93
C GLN A 41 3.32 2.88 -2.95
N LEU A 42 3.79 1.79 -3.57
CA LEU A 42 3.00 1.07 -4.56
C LEU A 42 1.76 0.41 -3.95
N TYR A 43 1.90 -0.16 -2.74
CA TYR A 43 0.79 -0.80 -2.07
C TYR A 43 -0.29 0.23 -1.71
N ILE A 44 0.08 1.35 -1.09
CA ILE A 44 -0.87 2.41 -0.70
C ILE A 44 -1.53 3.02 -1.94
N LYS A 45 -0.80 3.23 -3.04
CA LYS A 45 -1.39 3.64 -4.33
C LYS A 45 -2.41 2.63 -4.85
N ALA A 46 -2.15 1.34 -4.69
CA ALA A 46 -3.11 0.29 -5.02
C ALA A 46 -4.37 0.38 -4.15
N VAL A 47 -4.22 0.60 -2.83
CA VAL A 47 -5.34 0.76 -1.89
C VAL A 47 -6.22 1.95 -2.28
N ILE A 48 -5.62 3.11 -2.52
CA ILE A 48 -6.34 4.33 -2.91
C ILE A 48 -7.12 4.10 -4.21
N PHE A 49 -6.47 3.49 -5.20
CA PHE A 49 -7.10 3.23 -6.49
C PHE A 49 -8.20 2.17 -6.39
N GLU A 50 -8.02 1.14 -5.56
CA GLU A 50 -9.00 0.08 -5.32
C GLU A 50 -10.24 0.57 -4.56
N LEU A 51 -10.05 1.40 -3.53
CA LEU A 51 -11.14 1.88 -2.67
C LEU A 51 -11.90 3.07 -3.27
N PHE A 52 -11.19 3.97 -3.96
CA PHE A 52 -11.74 5.28 -4.34
C PHE A 52 -11.66 5.57 -5.85
N GLY A 53 -10.97 4.72 -6.63
CA GLY A 53 -10.72 4.98 -8.05
C GLY A 53 -9.87 6.22 -8.30
N LYS A 54 -9.12 6.70 -7.30
CA LYS A 54 -8.28 7.90 -7.38
C LYS A 54 -6.84 7.54 -7.65
N GLU A 55 -6.18 8.36 -8.44
CA GLU A 55 -4.73 8.28 -8.67
C GLU A 55 -4.00 9.29 -7.78
N TYR A 56 -2.78 8.97 -7.39
CA TYR A 56 -1.92 9.86 -6.64
C TYR A 56 -0.54 9.92 -7.30
N GLU A 57 -0.19 11.10 -7.80
CA GLU A 57 1.04 11.33 -8.56
C GLU A 57 2.25 11.65 -7.67
N GLY A 58 2.04 11.98 -6.39
CA GLY A 58 3.14 12.25 -5.46
C GLY A 58 3.98 11.01 -5.12
N HIS A 59 5.18 11.28 -4.59
CA HIS A 59 6.21 10.28 -4.30
C HIS A 59 6.66 10.22 -2.83
N GLY A 60 6.04 10.98 -1.93
CA GLY A 60 6.38 10.93 -0.51
C GLY A 60 5.40 10.06 0.27
N ILE A 61 5.91 9.17 1.13
CA ILE A 61 5.07 8.27 1.96
C ILE A 61 4.17 9.07 2.90
N ARG A 62 4.68 10.17 3.48
CA ARG A 62 3.90 10.99 4.43
C ARG A 62 2.69 11.63 3.76
N GLU A 63 2.90 12.22 2.59
CA GLU A 63 1.86 12.88 1.81
C GLU A 63 0.85 11.85 1.27
N LEU A 64 1.33 10.68 0.85
CA LEU A 64 0.52 9.57 0.39
C LEU A 64 -0.37 9.00 1.51
N LEU A 65 0.16 8.83 2.72
CA LEU A 65 -0.60 8.41 3.91
C LEU A 65 -1.61 9.48 4.34
N GLY A 66 -1.21 10.76 4.32
CA GLY A 66 -2.13 11.87 4.60
C GLY A 66 -3.29 11.95 3.61
N TYR A 67 -3.00 11.73 2.32
CA TYR A 67 -4.02 11.65 1.28
C TYR A 67 -4.97 10.46 1.48
N LEU A 68 -4.43 9.27 1.81
CA LEU A 68 -5.26 8.11 2.15
C LEU A 68 -6.15 8.38 3.37
N SER A 69 -5.60 8.91 4.47
CA SER A 69 -6.39 9.24 5.69
C SER A 69 -7.52 10.22 5.37
N LYS A 70 -7.27 11.25 4.56
CA LYS A 70 -8.30 12.17 4.08
C LYS A 70 -9.42 11.43 3.33
N LEU A 71 -9.08 10.59 2.36
CA LEU A 71 -10.08 9.85 1.58
C LEU A 71 -10.89 8.87 2.44
N LEU A 72 -10.24 8.21 3.41
CA LEU A 72 -10.91 7.31 4.35
C LEU A 72 -11.96 8.06 5.17
N LYS A 73 -11.61 9.22 5.73
CA LYS A 73 -12.54 10.08 6.49
C LYS A 73 -13.71 10.55 5.64
N GLU A 74 -13.43 11.07 4.44
CA GLU A 74 -14.45 11.58 3.51
C GLU A 74 -15.46 10.51 3.05
N ASN A 75 -15.07 9.23 3.08
CA ASN A 75 -15.90 8.11 2.64
C ASN A 75 -16.33 7.18 3.80
N GLU A 76 -16.15 7.62 5.04
CA GLU A 76 -16.55 6.93 6.28
C GLU A 76 -15.95 5.52 6.43
N TYR A 77 -14.68 5.37 6.08
CA TYR A 77 -13.93 4.16 6.38
C TYR A 77 -13.31 4.24 7.78
N GLU A 78 -13.30 3.12 8.50
CA GLU A 78 -12.55 3.00 9.74
C GLU A 78 -11.04 2.94 9.42
N GLU A 79 -10.30 4.02 9.74
CA GLU A 79 -8.87 4.13 9.44
C GLU A 79 -8.05 2.96 10.01
N SER A 80 -8.36 2.54 11.23
CA SER A 80 -7.69 1.42 11.92
C SER A 80 -7.73 0.13 11.11
N VAL A 81 -8.83 -0.18 10.43
CA VAL A 81 -9.03 -1.40 9.64
C VAL A 81 -8.14 -1.35 8.40
N VAL A 82 -8.14 -0.21 7.70
CA VAL A 82 -7.35 -0.06 6.48
C VAL A 82 -5.85 -0.03 6.79
N PHE A 83 -5.45 0.65 7.87
CA PHE A 83 -4.06 0.61 8.32
C PHE A 83 -3.62 -0.79 8.78
N HIS A 84 -4.48 -1.53 9.49
CA HIS A 84 -4.18 -2.91 9.86
C HIS A 84 -3.96 -3.81 8.62
N GLN A 85 -4.77 -3.61 7.57
CA GLN A 85 -4.63 -4.33 6.30
C GLN A 85 -3.35 -3.93 5.56
N ILE A 86 -2.96 -2.65 5.58
CA ILE A 86 -1.68 -2.18 5.04
C ILE A 86 -0.51 -2.79 5.79
N ILE A 87 -0.50 -2.79 7.12
CA ILE A 87 0.57 -3.41 7.92
C ILE A 87 0.63 -4.93 7.72
N SER A 88 -0.50 -5.55 7.38
CA SER A 88 -0.61 -6.98 7.18
C SER A 88 -0.59 -7.38 5.70
N PHE A 89 -0.15 -6.52 4.77
CA PHE A 89 -0.44 -6.72 3.34
C PHE A 89 0.15 -8.00 2.73
N GLU A 90 1.25 -8.52 3.28
CA GLU A 90 1.79 -9.84 2.90
C GLU A 90 0.73 -10.95 3.04
N ARG A 91 -0.12 -10.84 4.07
CA ARG A 91 -1.18 -11.80 4.40
C ARG A 91 -2.48 -11.55 3.61
N TYR A 92 -2.77 -10.29 3.27
CA TYR A 92 -4.06 -9.87 2.69
C TYR A 92 -4.07 -9.73 1.16
N ASN A 93 -3.03 -10.24 0.48
CA ASN A 93 -2.80 -10.07 -0.96
C ASN A 93 -3.93 -10.51 -1.91
N ILE A 94 -4.96 -11.18 -1.41
CA ILE A 94 -6.03 -11.81 -2.20
C ILE A 94 -7.43 -11.32 -1.80
N SER A 95 -7.59 -10.62 -0.66
CA SER A 95 -8.92 -10.15 -0.21
C SER A 95 -9.17 -8.70 -0.64
N PRO A 96 -10.36 -8.37 -1.18
CA PRO A 96 -10.78 -6.99 -1.32
C PRO A 96 -10.89 -6.31 0.04
N PHE A 97 -10.57 -5.01 0.09
CA PHE A 97 -10.78 -4.18 1.27
C PHE A 97 -12.27 -4.16 1.60
N LYS A 98 -12.62 -4.41 2.86
CA LYS A 98 -14.00 -4.40 3.34
C LYS A 98 -14.25 -3.11 4.11
N LYS A 99 -15.25 -2.33 3.69
CA LYS A 99 -15.85 -1.31 4.56
C LYS A 99 -16.55 -2.05 5.70
N ARG A 100 -16.18 -1.80 6.96
CA ARG A 100 -17.02 -2.21 8.09
C ARG A 100 -18.17 -1.20 8.15
N LEU A 101 -19.37 -1.67 7.86
CA LEU A 101 -20.59 -0.93 8.17
C LEU A 101 -20.74 -0.97 9.70
N ILE A 102 -20.86 0.20 10.30
CA ILE A 102 -21.26 0.37 11.70
C ILE A 102 -22.78 0.19 11.77
#